data_AF-A0A9E2KB50-F1
#
_entry.id   AF-A0A9E2KB50-F1
#
_cell.length_a   1.000
_cell.length_b   1.000
_cell.length_c   1.000
_cell.angle_alpha   90.00
_cell.angle_beta   90.00
_cell.angle_gamma   90.00
#
_symmetry.space_group_name_H-M   'P 1'
#
loop_
_entity.id
_entity.type
_entity.pdbx_description
1 polymer ?
#
loop_
_entity_poly.entity_id
_entity_poly.type
_entity_poly.pdbx_seq_one_letter_code
_entity_poly.pdbx_strand_id
1 'polypeptide(L)'
;MFNFKKRQRKVIINNEEVTEVKVQDENIDLKRDYINNILKTKKLPIVLLDPLWHSAKEHIKSSVIDKVEKELQELLKEQARLNTDYKEYTVIKQNFLKEILILSERVQVGNNDEALKELNKMHQSILVTNQKLEEIEKRLDSIEDEINDKNKVMISEMIAVGYGYIEMCKQKSRTLEDEIATLRMQMLQKTAQKKESEAFLKDIYNYIHSIVGREQIEVIDKALGEKK
;
A
#
# COMPACT_ATOMS: atom_id res chain seq x y z
N MET A 1 -28.45 27.70 1.07
CA MET A 1 -27.94 27.09 2.31
C MET A 1 -27.68 25.61 2.03
N PHE A 2 -26.48 25.23 1.58
CA PHE A 2 -26.09 23.82 1.43
C PHE A 2 -24.69 23.63 2.02
N ASN A 3 -24.68 23.06 3.22
CA ASN A 3 -23.49 22.73 3.98
C ASN A 3 -22.82 21.50 3.33
N PHE A 4 -21.82 21.72 2.48
CA PHE A 4 -20.96 20.63 2.02
C PHE A 4 -20.04 20.21 3.18
N LYS A 5 -20.43 19.13 3.87
CA LYS A 5 -19.57 18.39 4.80
C LYS A 5 -18.31 17.94 4.04
N LYS A 6 -17.23 18.72 4.17
CA LYS A 6 -15.87 18.31 3.81
C LYS A 6 -15.56 17.00 4.53
N ARG A 7 -15.31 15.93 3.77
CA ARG A 7 -14.92 14.64 4.33
C ARG A 7 -13.45 14.74 4.78
N GLN A 8 -13.23 14.87 6.08
CA GLN A 8 -11.89 14.87 6.67
C GLN A 8 -11.34 13.43 6.71
N ARG A 9 -10.10 13.24 6.28
CA ARG A 9 -9.36 11.97 6.45
C ARG A 9 -8.08 12.28 7.23
N LYS A 10 -7.87 11.55 8.33
CA LYS A 10 -6.67 11.66 9.16
C LYS A 10 -5.64 10.63 8.67
N VAL A 11 -4.43 11.10 8.37
CA VAL A 11 -3.27 10.25 8.12
C VAL A 11 -2.32 10.46 9.29
N ILE A 12 -1.96 9.37 9.98
CA ILE A 12 -1.05 9.39 11.11
C ILE A 12 0.31 8.90 10.63
N ILE A 13 1.32 9.77 10.74
CA ILE A 13 2.73 9.44 10.60
C ILE A 13 3.41 9.86 11.91
N ASN A 14 4.05 8.89 12.56
CA ASN A 14 4.95 8.98 13.72
C ASN A 14 5.10 10.36 14.41
N ASN A 15 4.40 10.50 15.53
CA ASN A 15 4.79 11.10 16.81
C ASN A 15 5.56 12.43 16.93
N GLU A 16 5.65 13.28 15.91
CA GLU A 16 5.95 14.72 16.12
C GLU A 16 5.04 15.58 15.24
N GLU A 17 4.31 16.49 15.90
CA GLU A 17 3.39 17.44 15.31
C GLU A 17 4.13 18.41 14.37
N VAL A 18 3.98 18.29 13.04
CA VAL A 18 4.17 19.46 12.16
C VAL A 18 3.26 19.41 10.92
N THR A 19 2.36 20.39 10.90
CA THR A 19 1.62 21.00 9.77
C THR A 19 0.73 20.11 8.91
N GLU A 20 -0.58 20.32 9.05
CA GLU A 20 -1.57 20.10 7.99
C GLU A 20 -1.13 20.80 6.70
N VAL A 21 -0.51 20.06 5.78
CA VAL A 21 -0.35 20.54 4.41
C VAL A 21 -1.63 20.21 3.66
N LYS A 22 -2.44 21.25 3.41
CA LYS A 22 -3.57 21.20 2.47
C LYS A 22 -3.03 20.89 1.08
N VAL A 23 -3.07 19.62 0.69
CA VAL A 23 -2.91 19.24 -0.71
C VAL A 23 -4.12 19.80 -1.45
N GLN A 24 -3.88 20.70 -2.40
CA GLN A 24 -4.92 21.35 -3.19
C GLN A 24 -5.62 20.29 -4.06
N ASP A 25 -6.89 20.01 -3.74
CA ASP A 25 -7.74 18.99 -4.35
C ASP A 25 -7.87 19.12 -5.89
N GLU A 26 -7.69 20.33 -6.46
CA GLU A 26 -7.95 20.60 -7.89
C GLU A 26 -6.91 19.97 -8.84
N ASN A 27 -5.67 19.75 -8.38
CA ASN A 27 -4.61 19.19 -9.22
C ASN A 27 -4.65 17.65 -9.30
N ILE A 28 -5.44 17.01 -8.44
CA ILE A 28 -5.55 15.54 -8.36
C ILE A 28 -6.53 15.02 -9.41
N ASP A 29 -7.65 15.71 -9.64
CA ASP A 29 -8.68 15.26 -10.59
C ASP A 29 -8.25 15.39 -12.06
N LEU A 30 -7.53 16.45 -12.44
CA LEU A 30 -6.95 16.58 -13.78
C LEU A 30 -5.90 15.50 -14.06
N LYS A 31 -5.11 15.13 -13.03
CA LYS A 31 -4.16 14.02 -13.13
C LYS A 31 -4.91 12.68 -13.26
N ARG A 32 -6.01 12.47 -12.52
CA ARG A 32 -6.81 11.23 -12.60
C ARG A 32 -7.34 10.97 -14.01
N ASP A 33 -7.86 11.97 -14.70
CA ASP A 33 -8.43 11.77 -16.05
C ASP A 33 -7.34 11.51 -17.11
N TYR A 34 -6.19 12.19 -16.99
CA TYR A 34 -5.01 11.90 -17.82
C TYR A 34 -4.45 10.49 -17.56
N ILE A 35 -4.36 10.09 -16.30
CA ILE A 35 -3.93 8.74 -15.88
C ILE A 35 -4.91 7.70 -16.42
N ASN A 36 -6.22 7.91 -16.27
CA ASN A 36 -7.23 6.98 -16.78
C ASN A 36 -7.15 6.79 -18.29
N ASN A 37 -6.85 7.84 -19.06
CA ASN A 37 -6.65 7.73 -20.50
C ASN A 37 -5.38 6.93 -20.87
N ILE A 38 -4.29 7.05 -20.12
CA ILE A 38 -3.08 6.24 -20.33
C ILE A 38 -3.33 4.77 -19.96
N LEU A 39 -4.02 4.53 -18.84
CA LEU A 39 -4.28 3.20 -18.31
C LEU A 39 -5.24 2.38 -19.18
N LYS A 40 -6.12 3.01 -19.97
CA LYS A 40 -7.00 2.31 -20.95
C LYS A 40 -6.22 1.52 -22.01
N THR A 41 -4.98 1.90 -22.31
CA THR A 41 -4.21 1.35 -23.44
C THR A 41 -3.38 0.12 -23.07
N LYS A 42 -3.29 -0.22 -21.77
CA LYS A 42 -2.45 -1.33 -21.29
C LYS A 42 -3.25 -2.31 -20.44
N LYS A 43 -3.02 -3.61 -20.64
CA LYS A 43 -3.42 -4.62 -19.66
C LYS A 43 -2.54 -4.46 -18.43
N LEU A 44 -3.15 -4.15 -17.29
CA LEU A 44 -2.45 -3.89 -16.04
C LEU A 44 -2.41 -5.17 -15.19
N PRO A 45 -1.28 -5.44 -14.50
CA PRO A 45 -1.25 -6.50 -13.51
C PRO A 45 -2.21 -6.18 -12.36
N ILE A 46 -2.75 -7.22 -11.72
CA ILE A 46 -3.62 -7.07 -10.55
C ILE A 46 -2.77 -6.61 -9.37
N VAL A 47 -2.98 -5.38 -8.90
CA VAL A 47 -2.12 -4.71 -7.91
C VAL A 47 -2.08 -5.47 -6.58
N LEU A 48 -3.20 -6.07 -6.19
CA LEU A 48 -3.32 -6.83 -4.95
C LEU A 48 -2.44 -8.09 -4.88
N LEU A 49 -2.04 -8.62 -6.04
CA LEU A 49 -1.15 -9.78 -6.15
C LEU A 49 0.33 -9.39 -6.20
N ASP A 50 0.65 -8.10 -6.31
CA ASP A 50 2.02 -7.61 -6.40
C ASP A 50 2.60 -7.37 -4.98
N PRO A 51 3.72 -8.02 -4.60
CA PRO A 51 4.36 -7.76 -3.30
C PRO A 51 4.86 -6.32 -3.15
N LEU A 52 5.22 -5.64 -4.25
CA LEU A 52 5.69 -4.26 -4.22
C LEU A 52 4.59 -3.29 -3.78
N TRP A 53 3.33 -3.61 -4.09
CA TRP A 53 2.19 -2.83 -3.61
C TRP A 53 2.10 -2.84 -2.09
N HIS A 54 2.23 -4.02 -1.47
CA HIS A 54 2.10 -4.16 -0.02
C HIS A 54 3.17 -3.35 0.72
N SER A 55 4.40 -3.32 0.20
CA SER A 55 5.46 -2.45 0.73
C SER A 55 5.18 -0.96 0.50
N ALA A 56 4.68 -0.58 -0.68
CA ALA A 56 4.37 0.82 -0.98
C ALA A 56 3.20 1.36 -0.15
N LYS A 57 2.21 0.52 0.14
CA LYS A 57 1.00 0.85 0.91
C LYS A 57 1.30 1.28 2.34
N GLU A 58 2.35 0.74 2.98
CA GLU A 58 2.73 1.15 4.34
C GLU A 58 2.99 2.66 4.45
N HIS A 59 3.51 3.25 3.37
CA HIS A 59 3.80 4.66 3.26
C HIS A 59 2.64 5.48 2.68
N ILE A 60 1.83 4.89 1.79
CA ILE A 60 0.74 5.56 1.06
C ILE A 60 -0.61 5.19 1.70
N LYS A 61 -1.01 5.93 2.75
CA LYS A 61 -2.29 5.69 3.43
C LYS A 61 -3.40 6.55 2.84
N SER A 62 -4.41 5.92 2.23
CA SER A 62 -5.64 6.57 1.77
C SER A 62 -6.85 5.68 2.00
N SER A 63 -7.89 6.22 2.64
CA SER A 63 -9.14 5.45 2.86
C SER A 63 -9.95 5.16 1.58
N VAL A 64 -9.58 5.73 0.42
CA VAL A 64 -10.15 5.28 -0.89
C VAL A 64 -9.49 3.97 -1.27
N ILE A 65 -8.17 3.92 -1.20
CA ILE A 65 -7.36 2.75 -1.51
C ILE A 65 -7.81 1.58 -0.64
N ASP A 66 -7.96 1.77 0.67
CA ASP A 66 -8.40 0.69 1.57
C ASP A 66 -9.80 0.15 1.25
N LYS A 67 -10.70 1.00 0.72
CA LYS A 67 -12.04 0.56 0.31
C LYS A 67 -11.98 -0.24 -0.98
N VAL A 68 -11.30 0.30 -1.99
CA VAL A 68 -11.15 -0.35 -3.29
C VAL A 68 -10.40 -1.66 -3.16
N GLU A 69 -9.40 -1.72 -2.28
CA GLU A 69 -8.68 -2.95 -1.96
C GLU A 69 -9.59 -4.02 -1.34
N LYS A 70 -10.43 -3.65 -0.37
CA LYS A 70 -11.41 -4.60 0.19
C LYS A 70 -12.38 -5.11 -0.86
N GLU A 71 -12.91 -4.21 -1.70
CA GLU A 71 -13.80 -4.58 -2.80
C GLU A 71 -13.11 -5.54 -3.78
N LEU A 72 -11.87 -5.23 -4.18
CA LEU A 72 -11.08 -6.06 -5.09
C LEU A 72 -10.70 -7.40 -4.45
N GLN A 73 -10.44 -7.45 -3.14
CA GLN A 73 -10.19 -8.68 -2.40
C GLN A 73 -11.43 -9.58 -2.35
N GLU A 74 -12.63 -9.02 -2.13
CA GLU A 74 -13.86 -9.80 -2.15
C GLU A 74 -14.18 -10.34 -3.55
N LEU A 75 -13.96 -9.54 -4.61
CA LEU A 75 -14.11 -10.00 -5.99
C LEU A 75 -13.15 -11.15 -6.33
N LEU A 76 -11.89 -11.08 -5.87
CA LEU A 76 -10.92 -12.17 -6.06
C LEU A 76 -11.33 -13.45 -5.31
N LYS A 77 -11.91 -13.32 -4.11
CA LYS A 77 -12.47 -14.48 -3.38
C LYS A 77 -13.67 -15.08 -4.11
N GLU A 78 -14.55 -14.25 -4.64
CA GLU A 78 -15.70 -14.69 -5.42
C GLU A 78 -15.23 -15.44 -6.69
N GLN A 79 -14.26 -14.90 -7.40
CA GLN A 79 -13.64 -15.55 -8.57
C GLN A 79 -13.02 -16.90 -8.20
N ALA A 80 -12.31 -17.00 -7.07
CA ALA A 80 -11.72 -18.26 -6.61
C ALA A 80 -12.79 -19.30 -6.26
N ARG A 81 -13.88 -18.87 -5.62
CA ARG A 81 -15.02 -19.73 -5.30
C ARG A 81 -15.70 -20.24 -6.57
N LEU A 82 -16.03 -19.36 -7.51
CA LEU A 82 -16.69 -19.74 -8.76
C LEU A 82 -15.82 -20.67 -9.62
N ASN A 83 -14.49 -20.48 -9.63
CA ASN A 83 -13.58 -21.42 -10.28
C ASN A 83 -13.57 -22.81 -9.62
N THR A 84 -13.76 -22.86 -8.30
CA THR A 84 -13.87 -24.13 -7.58
C THR A 84 -15.21 -24.80 -7.88
N ASP A 85 -16.30 -24.05 -7.78
CA ASP A 85 -17.66 -24.51 -8.09
C ASP A 85 -17.74 -25.00 -9.55
N TYR A 86 -17.15 -24.28 -10.50
CA TYR A 86 -17.08 -24.68 -11.92
C TYR A 86 -16.41 -26.04 -12.11
N LYS A 87 -15.28 -26.27 -11.43
CA LYS A 87 -14.57 -27.56 -11.47
C LYS A 87 -15.42 -28.67 -10.86
N GLU A 88 -16.05 -28.42 -9.72
CA GLU A 88 -16.92 -29.40 -9.05
C GLU A 88 -18.13 -29.77 -9.92
N TYR A 89 -18.85 -28.79 -10.47
CA TYR A 89 -19.99 -29.04 -11.35
C TYR A 89 -19.58 -29.74 -12.65
N THR A 90 -18.38 -29.49 -13.16
CA THR A 90 -17.83 -30.21 -14.32
C THR A 90 -17.62 -31.70 -13.99
N VAL A 91 -17.08 -32.02 -12.82
CA VAL A 91 -16.91 -33.40 -12.36
C VAL A 91 -18.27 -34.07 -12.12
N ILE A 92 -19.22 -33.38 -11.49
CA ILE A 92 -20.58 -33.88 -11.28
C ILE A 92 -21.26 -34.19 -12.62
N LYS A 93 -21.14 -33.29 -13.61
CA LYS A 93 -21.66 -33.51 -14.97
C LYS A 93 -21.04 -34.75 -15.61
N GLN A 94 -19.72 -34.94 -15.49
CA GLN A 94 -19.05 -36.14 -16.01
C GLN A 94 -19.52 -37.41 -15.33
N ASN A 95 -19.78 -37.38 -14.02
CA ASN A 95 -20.29 -38.53 -13.28
C ASN A 95 -21.72 -38.88 -13.71
N PHE A 96 -22.61 -37.90 -13.83
CA PHE A 96 -23.96 -38.13 -14.34
C PHE A 96 -23.96 -38.69 -15.77
N LEU A 97 -23.06 -38.21 -16.65
CA LEU A 97 -22.92 -38.77 -18.00
C LEU A 97 -22.48 -40.23 -17.99
N LYS A 98 -21.53 -40.60 -17.11
CA LYS A 98 -21.10 -42.00 -16.95
C LYS A 98 -22.23 -42.88 -16.42
N GLU A 99 -22.98 -42.40 -15.43
CA GLU A 99 -24.12 -43.13 -14.86
C GLU A 99 -25.23 -43.34 -15.90
N ILE A 100 -25.53 -42.33 -16.72
CA ILE A 100 -26.50 -42.48 -17.83
C ILE A 100 -26.05 -43.53 -18.83
N LEU A 101 -24.77 -43.56 -19.21
CA LEU A 101 -24.25 -44.59 -20.14
C LEU A 101 -24.48 -46.01 -19.59
N ILE A 102 -24.17 -46.23 -18.31
CA ILE A 102 -24.35 -47.52 -17.63
C ILE A 102 -25.84 -47.88 -17.53
N LEU A 103 -26.70 -46.92 -17.16
CA LEU A 103 -28.13 -47.14 -17.04
C LEU A 103 -28.78 -47.40 -18.41
N SER A 104 -28.36 -46.68 -19.45
CA SER A 104 -28.85 -46.85 -20.82
C SER A 104 -28.53 -48.25 -21.36
N GLU A 105 -27.32 -48.77 -21.09
CA GLU A 105 -26.94 -50.14 -21.45
C GLU A 105 -27.81 -51.17 -20.71
N ARG A 106 -28.13 -50.92 -19.44
CA ARG A 106 -28.99 -51.79 -18.62
C ARG A 106 -30.45 -51.79 -19.08
N VAL A 107 -31.02 -50.63 -19.44
CA VAL A 107 -32.39 -50.50 -19.98
C VAL A 107 -32.55 -51.24 -21.31
N GLN A 108 -31.50 -51.27 -22.13
CA GLN A 108 -31.53 -51.94 -23.43
C GLN A 108 -31.51 -53.48 -23.33
N VAL A 109 -30.96 -54.02 -22.24
CA VAL A 109 -30.87 -55.47 -21.98
C VAL A 109 -32.08 -56.01 -21.19
N GLY A 110 -32.75 -55.17 -20.40
CA GLY A 110 -33.94 -55.54 -19.65
C GLY A 110 -34.96 -54.40 -19.63
N ASN A 111 -36.14 -54.64 -20.18
CA ASN A 111 -37.26 -53.70 -20.32
C ASN A 111 -37.85 -53.31 -18.94
N ASN A 112 -37.08 -52.57 -18.14
CA ASN A 112 -37.33 -52.30 -16.73
C ASN A 112 -37.79 -50.84 -16.56
N ASP A 113 -39.08 -50.64 -16.27
CA ASP A 113 -39.73 -49.31 -16.18
C ASP A 113 -39.11 -48.40 -15.08
N GLU A 114 -38.53 -48.99 -14.04
CA GLU A 114 -37.82 -48.26 -12.97
C GLU A 114 -36.50 -47.64 -13.46
N ALA A 115 -35.73 -48.38 -14.26
CA ALA A 115 -34.47 -47.88 -14.80
C ALA A 115 -34.69 -46.74 -15.81
N LEU A 116 -35.84 -46.74 -16.50
CA LEU A 116 -36.25 -45.67 -17.40
C LEU A 116 -36.64 -44.38 -16.63
N LYS A 117 -37.23 -44.50 -15.44
CA LYS A 117 -37.51 -43.36 -14.54
C LYS A 117 -36.23 -42.77 -13.96
N GLU A 118 -35.30 -43.60 -13.52
CA GLU A 118 -33.99 -43.14 -13.04
C GLU A 118 -33.19 -42.43 -14.13
N LEU A 119 -33.17 -42.97 -15.35
CA LEU A 119 -32.51 -42.36 -16.49
C LEU A 119 -33.09 -40.97 -16.83
N ASN A 120 -34.42 -40.83 -16.82
CA ASN A 120 -35.07 -39.53 -17.02
C ASN A 120 -34.71 -38.52 -15.91
N LYS A 121 -34.65 -38.95 -14.64
CA LYS A 121 -34.22 -38.10 -13.52
C LYS A 121 -32.76 -37.66 -13.65
N MET A 122 -31.88 -38.52 -14.15
CA MET A 122 -30.48 -38.18 -14.40
C MET A 122 -30.33 -37.22 -15.58
N HIS A 123 -31.09 -37.40 -16.67
CA HIS A 123 -31.14 -36.42 -17.75
C HIS A 123 -31.60 -35.03 -17.28
N GLN A 124 -32.63 -34.96 -16.43
CA GLN A 124 -33.05 -33.70 -15.81
C GLN A 124 -31.95 -33.10 -14.93
N SER A 125 -31.26 -33.91 -14.13
CA SER A 125 -30.13 -33.47 -13.29
C SER A 125 -28.97 -32.90 -14.12
N ILE A 126 -28.68 -33.46 -15.30
CA ILE A 126 -27.67 -32.94 -16.23
C ILE A 126 -28.11 -31.60 -16.82
N LEU A 127 -29.37 -31.46 -17.22
CA LEU A 127 -29.88 -30.18 -17.73
C LEU A 127 -29.74 -29.07 -16.70
N VAL A 128 -30.11 -29.35 -15.44
CA VAL A 128 -29.93 -28.41 -14.32
C VAL A 128 -28.45 -28.10 -14.08
N THR A 129 -27.58 -29.11 -14.14
CA THR A 129 -26.13 -28.92 -13.97
C THR A 129 -25.53 -28.07 -15.09
N ASN A 130 -25.99 -28.26 -16.33
CA ASN A 130 -25.56 -27.46 -17.48
C ASN A 130 -25.99 -26.00 -17.34
N GLN A 131 -27.23 -25.75 -16.91
CA GLN A 131 -27.72 -24.39 -16.66
C GLN A 131 -26.88 -23.69 -15.59
N LYS A 132 -26.57 -24.39 -14.48
CA LYS A 132 -25.68 -23.85 -13.44
C LYS A 132 -24.27 -23.56 -13.93
N LEU A 133 -23.70 -24.43 -14.78
CA LEU A 133 -22.39 -24.17 -15.38
C LEU A 133 -22.41 -22.91 -16.26
N GLU A 134 -23.45 -22.73 -17.07
CA GLU A 134 -23.60 -21.54 -17.91
C GLU A 134 -23.78 -20.26 -17.09
N GLU A 135 -24.50 -20.33 -15.96
CA GLU A 135 -24.61 -19.23 -15.00
C GLU A 135 -23.26 -18.87 -14.36
N ILE A 136 -22.46 -19.89 -13.98
CA ILE A 136 -21.12 -19.70 -13.42
C ILE A 136 -20.18 -19.09 -14.46
N GLU A 137 -20.19 -19.56 -15.72
CA GLU A 137 -19.41 -18.99 -16.81
C GLU A 137 -19.74 -17.52 -17.05
N LYS A 138 -21.03 -17.17 -17.16
CA LYS A 138 -21.47 -15.77 -17.29
C LYS A 138 -21.04 -14.91 -16.11
N ARG A 139 -21.09 -15.45 -14.90
CA ARG A 139 -20.65 -14.72 -13.70
C ARG A 139 -19.12 -14.55 -13.67
N LEU A 140 -18.36 -15.56 -14.11
CA LEU A 140 -16.90 -15.46 -14.23
C LEU A 140 -16.48 -14.36 -15.20
N ASP A 141 -17.11 -14.28 -16.37
CA ASP A 141 -16.87 -13.21 -17.35
C ASP A 141 -17.16 -11.83 -16.76
N SER A 142 -18.35 -11.68 -16.12
CA SER A 142 -18.73 -10.43 -15.46
C SER A 142 -17.75 -10.02 -14.36
N ILE A 143 -17.28 -10.97 -13.55
CA ILE A 143 -16.33 -10.70 -12.46
C ILE A 143 -14.97 -10.30 -13.01
N GLU A 144 -14.51 -10.89 -14.12
CA GLU A 144 -13.24 -10.52 -14.74
C GLU A 144 -13.25 -9.04 -15.17
N ASP A 145 -14.36 -8.58 -15.75
CA ASP A 145 -14.55 -7.17 -16.11
C ASP A 145 -14.61 -6.27 -14.87
N GLU A 146 -15.37 -6.66 -13.83
CA GLU A 146 -15.45 -5.92 -12.56
C GLU A 146 -14.07 -5.80 -11.88
N ILE A 147 -13.30 -6.89 -11.84
CA ILE A 147 -11.93 -6.91 -11.29
C ILE A 147 -11.04 -5.95 -12.08
N ASN A 148 -11.09 -5.99 -13.41
CA ASN A 148 -10.27 -5.15 -14.25
C ASN A 148 -10.59 -3.66 -14.04
N ASP A 149 -11.86 -3.31 -13.95
CA ASP A 149 -12.28 -1.93 -13.71
C ASP A 149 -11.93 -1.44 -12.31
N LYS A 150 -12.14 -2.26 -11.28
CA LYS A 150 -11.72 -1.93 -9.91
C LYS A 150 -10.20 -1.81 -9.80
N ASN A 151 -9.45 -2.67 -10.49
CA ASN A 151 -7.99 -2.59 -10.53
C ASN A 151 -7.51 -1.30 -11.21
N LYS A 152 -8.14 -0.86 -12.31
CA LYS A 152 -7.83 0.43 -12.94
C LYS A 152 -8.08 1.60 -12.00
N VAL A 153 -9.23 1.60 -11.30
CA VAL A 153 -9.56 2.64 -10.30
C VAL A 153 -8.51 2.66 -9.19
N MET A 154 -8.12 1.49 -8.68
CA MET A 154 -7.08 1.36 -7.66
C MET A 154 -5.74 1.94 -8.13
N ILE A 155 -5.30 1.59 -9.34
CA ILE A 155 -4.05 2.09 -9.93
C ILE A 155 -4.11 3.61 -10.12
N SER A 156 -5.23 4.14 -10.61
CA SER A 156 -5.40 5.58 -10.81
C SER A 156 -5.25 6.36 -9.49
N GLU A 157 -5.85 5.84 -8.41
CA GLU A 157 -5.78 6.45 -7.09
C GLU A 157 -4.39 6.29 -6.48
N MET A 158 -3.78 5.11 -6.64
CA MET A 158 -2.40 4.86 -6.21
C MET A 158 -1.43 5.83 -6.87
N ILE A 159 -1.52 6.03 -8.18
CA ILE A 159 -0.65 6.95 -8.92
C ILE A 159 -0.88 8.38 -8.44
N ALA A 160 -2.14 8.79 -8.31
CA ALA A 160 -2.49 10.15 -7.87
C ALA A 160 -1.94 10.47 -6.47
N VAL A 161 -2.18 9.59 -5.49
CA VAL A 161 -1.69 9.77 -4.12
C VAL A 161 -0.16 9.58 -4.05
N GLY A 162 0.37 8.61 -4.79
CA GLY A 162 1.80 8.32 -4.85
C GLY A 162 2.64 9.49 -5.35
N TYR A 163 2.21 10.16 -6.44
CA TYR A 163 2.89 11.37 -6.92
C TYR A 163 2.81 12.52 -5.91
N GLY A 164 1.69 12.68 -5.19
CA GLY A 164 1.58 13.65 -4.10
C GLY A 164 2.58 13.40 -2.97
N TYR A 165 2.72 12.13 -2.56
CA TYR A 165 3.72 11.73 -1.56
C TYR A 165 5.16 11.96 -2.05
N ILE A 166 5.47 11.64 -3.31
CA ILE A 166 6.80 11.87 -3.90
C ILE A 166 7.15 13.36 -3.86
N GLU A 167 6.20 14.23 -4.23
CA GLU A 167 6.39 15.67 -4.22
C GLU A 167 6.64 16.21 -2.81
N MET A 168 5.84 15.76 -1.84
CA MET A 168 6.02 16.10 -0.42
C MET A 168 7.39 15.64 0.10
N CYS A 169 7.80 14.40 -0.19
CA CYS A 169 9.10 13.87 0.22
C CYS A 169 10.26 14.66 -0.40
N LYS A 170 10.16 15.04 -1.67
CA LYS A 170 11.16 15.89 -2.33
C LYS A 170 11.27 17.25 -1.67
N GLN A 171 10.14 17.87 -1.34
CA GLN A 171 10.14 19.17 -0.66
C GLN A 171 10.77 19.06 0.74
N LYS A 172 10.38 18.04 1.52
CA LYS A 172 10.96 17.78 2.83
C LYS A 172 12.46 17.52 2.76
N SER A 173 12.94 16.76 1.77
CA SER A 173 14.38 16.53 1.57
C SER A 173 15.13 17.84 1.35
N ARG A 174 14.61 18.74 0.51
CA ARG A 174 15.23 20.05 0.26
C ARG A 174 15.27 20.92 1.50
N THR A 175 14.16 21.01 2.23
CA THR A 175 14.10 21.78 3.48
C THR A 175 15.11 21.25 4.51
N LEU A 176 15.22 19.92 4.65
CA LEU A 176 16.21 19.31 5.53
C LEU A 176 17.65 19.58 5.06
N GLU A 177 17.92 19.56 3.76
CA GLU A 177 19.24 19.93 3.21
C GLU A 177 19.62 21.38 3.57
N ASP A 178 18.69 22.32 3.43
CA ASP A 178 18.89 23.73 3.78
C ASP A 178 19.10 23.93 5.29
N GLU A 179 18.34 23.22 6.13
CA GLU A 179 18.50 23.22 7.58
C GLU A 179 19.86 22.64 8.00
N ILE A 180 20.28 21.53 7.39
CA ILE A 180 21.59 20.92 7.63
C ILE A 180 22.72 21.89 7.24
N ALA A 181 22.59 22.59 6.11
CA ALA A 181 23.58 23.58 5.69
C ALA A 181 23.68 24.73 6.69
N THR A 182 22.55 25.22 7.20
CA THR A 182 22.49 26.29 8.19
C THR A 182 23.12 25.86 9.52
N LEU A 183 22.78 24.66 10.01
CA LEU A 183 23.35 24.10 11.24
C LEU A 183 24.87 23.87 11.12
N ARG A 184 25.36 23.46 9.95
CA ARG A 184 26.81 23.34 9.68
C ARG A 184 27.52 24.68 9.81
N MET A 185 26.94 25.76 9.26
CA MET A 185 27.52 27.11 9.42
C MET A 185 27.54 27.56 10.88
N GLN A 186 26.45 27.35 11.62
CA GLN A 186 26.38 27.68 13.04
C GLN A 186 27.42 26.88 13.85
N MET A 187 27.58 25.59 13.56
CA MET A 187 28.57 24.73 14.20
C MET A 187 30.00 25.23 13.95
N LEU A 188 30.32 25.64 12.71
CA LEU A 188 31.62 26.23 12.38
C LEU A 188 31.90 27.51 13.17
N GLN A 189 30.92 28.42 13.23
CA GLN A 189 31.04 29.66 14.01
C GLN A 189 31.26 29.39 15.50
N LYS A 190 30.49 28.49 16.09
CA LYS A 190 30.64 28.12 17.51
C LYS A 190 31.98 27.43 17.79
N THR A 191 32.47 26.64 16.85
CA THR A 191 33.80 26.00 16.96
C THR A 191 34.92 27.04 16.93
N ALA A 192 34.81 28.05 16.08
CA ALA A 192 35.78 29.16 16.03
C ALA A 192 35.77 29.96 17.34
N GLN A 193 34.59 30.34 17.84
CA GLN A 193 34.45 31.04 19.12
C GLN A 193 35.04 30.24 20.28
N LYS A 194 34.80 28.92 20.31
CA LYS A 194 35.39 28.04 21.34
C LYS A 194 36.92 28.05 21.27
N LYS A 195 37.50 27.92 20.07
CA LYS A 195 38.97 27.94 19.89
C LYS A 195 39.59 29.27 20.31
N GLU A 196 38.94 30.39 19.99
CA GLU A 196 39.39 31.72 20.38
C GLU A 196 39.40 31.87 21.91
N SER A 197 38.33 31.47 22.58
CA SER A 197 38.25 31.48 24.05
C SER A 197 39.30 30.57 24.70
N GLU A 198 39.55 29.39 24.15
CA GLU A 198 40.60 28.47 24.63
C GLU A 198 42.01 29.05 24.43
N ALA A 199 42.26 29.71 23.30
CA ALA A 199 43.52 30.40 23.04
C ALA A 199 43.72 31.56 24.03
N PHE A 200 42.70 32.39 24.22
CA PHE A 200 42.74 33.50 25.17
C PHE A 200 42.97 33.02 26.62
N LEU A 201 42.30 31.93 27.03
CA LEU A 201 42.52 31.34 28.35
C LEU A 201 43.96 30.86 28.51
N LYS A 202 44.52 30.21 27.49
CA LYS A 202 45.91 29.75 27.50
C LYS A 202 46.89 30.93 27.54
N ASP A 203 46.62 32.00 26.80
CA ASP A 203 47.45 33.20 26.77
C ASP A 203 47.44 33.94 28.10
N ILE A 204 46.26 34.11 28.73
CA ILE A 204 46.15 34.63 30.09
C ILE A 204 46.93 33.75 31.06
N TYR A 205 46.72 32.44 31.02
CA TYR A 205 47.38 31.52 31.95
C TYR A 205 48.91 31.57 31.79
N ASN A 206 49.43 31.63 30.56
CA ASN A 206 50.85 31.82 30.28
C ASN A 206 51.37 33.17 30.79
N TYR A 207 50.60 34.25 30.59
CA TYR A 207 50.97 35.58 31.05
C TYR A 207 51.04 35.66 32.59
N ILE A 208 50.04 35.12 33.29
CA ILE A 208 50.06 35.05 34.76
C ILE A 208 51.30 34.25 35.21
N HIS A 209 51.59 33.09 34.60
CA HIS A 209 52.80 32.29 34.87
C HIS A 209 54.10 33.07 34.69
N SER A 210 54.17 33.94 33.67
CA SER A 210 55.35 34.76 33.40
C SER A 210 55.60 35.85 34.45
N ILE A 211 54.55 36.38 35.09
CA ILE A 211 54.65 37.45 36.09
C ILE A 211 54.85 36.90 37.50
N VAL A 212 54.07 35.89 37.87
CA VAL A 212 53.97 35.45 39.26
C VAL A 212 55.06 34.44 39.62
N GLY A 213 55.63 33.76 38.63
CA GLY A 213 56.62 32.70 38.83
C GLY A 213 55.98 31.32 39.00
N ARG A 214 56.63 30.29 38.45
CA ARG A 214 56.09 28.92 38.34
C ARG A 214 55.69 28.31 39.69
N GLU A 215 56.50 28.52 40.73
CA GLU A 215 56.25 27.95 42.06
C GLU A 215 55.04 28.58 42.76
N GLN A 216 54.81 29.88 42.58
CA GLN A 216 53.73 30.59 43.25
C GLN A 216 52.36 30.30 42.60
N ILE A 217 52.31 30.12 41.28
CA ILE A 217 51.06 29.69 40.62
C ILE A 217 50.69 28.25 40.95
N GLU A 218 51.64 27.31 41.05
CA GLU A 218 51.29 25.93 41.43
C GLU A 218 50.57 25.85 42.79
N VAL A 219 50.92 26.73 43.73
CA VAL A 219 50.22 26.84 45.02
C VAL A 219 48.82 27.44 44.86
N ILE A 220 48.68 28.46 44.01
CA ILE A 220 47.39 29.13 43.74
C ILE A 220 46.45 28.20 42.96
N ASP A 221 46.93 27.48 41.95
CA ASP A 221 46.16 26.49 41.19
C ASP A 221 45.72 25.31 42.06
N LYS A 222 46.54 24.88 43.03
CA LYS A 222 46.12 23.89 44.04
C LYS A 222 45.00 24.39 44.96
N ALA A 223 44.91 25.70 45.16
CA ALA A 223 43.93 26.32 46.05
C ALA A 223 42.63 26.76 45.33
N LEU A 224 42.73 27.19 44.06
CA LEU A 224 41.63 27.78 43.27
C LEU A 224 41.22 26.94 42.05
N GLY A 225 42.07 26.03 41.59
CA GLY A 225 41.74 25.14 40.46
C GLY A 225 40.58 24.24 40.85
N GLU A 226 39.44 24.42 40.20
CA GLU A 226 38.29 23.54 40.37
C GLU A 226 38.76 22.09 40.25
N LYS A 227 38.53 21.31 41.32
CA LYS A 227 38.63 19.86 41.27
C LYS A 227 37.81 19.40 40.06
N LYS A 228 38.49 18.85 39.05
CA LYS A 228 37.86 18.03 38.01
C LYS A 228 36.92 16.99 38.61
#